data_AF-A0A8H3L5S9-F1
#
_entry.id   AF-A0A8H3L5S9-F1
#
_cell.length_a   1.000
_cell.length_b   1.000
_cell.length_c   1.000
_cell.angle_alpha   90.00
_cell.angle_beta   90.00
_cell.angle_gamma   90.00
#
_symmetry.space_group_name_H-M   'P 1'
#
loop_
_entity.id
_entity.type
_entity.pdbx_description
1 polymer ?
#
loop_
_entity_poly.entity_id
_entity_poly.type
_entity_poly.pdbx_seq_one_letter_code
_entity_poly.pdbx_strand_id
1 'polypeptide(L)' 'MQAITINSSSHVSALETAIQDRLGPPFNNIPLRICQIHPGSVVERPMDPQTPISSFFPEEAKADSFNILVYSLSQL' A
#
# COMPACT_ATOMS: atom_id res chain seq x y z
N MET A 1 -10.17 -10.40 -12.48
CA MET A 1 -9.07 -10.16 -11.53
C MET A 1 -8.39 -8.87 -11.93
N GLN A 2 -8.37 -7.84 -11.07
CA GLN A 2 -7.66 -6.60 -11.35
C GLN A 2 -6.31 -6.62 -10.63
N ALA A 3 -5.26 -6.14 -11.27
CA ALA A 3 -3.91 -6.09 -10.72
C ALA A 3 -3.32 -4.69 -10.89
N ILE A 4 -2.51 -4.28 -9.93
CA ILE A 4 -1.67 -3.10 -10.00
C ILE A 4 -0.23 -3.59 -10.15
N THR A 5 0.46 -3.15 -11.20
CA THR A 5 1.90 -3.38 -11.37
C THR A 5 2.63 -2.09 -11.00
N ILE A 6 3.58 -2.19 -10.08
CA ILE A 6 4.37 -1.06 -9.61
C ILE A 6 5.83 -1.45 -9.47
N ASN A 7 6.74 -0.53 -9.78
CA ASN A 7 8.15 -0.75 -9.56
C ASN A 7 8.44 -0.73 -8.05
N SER A 8 9.15 -1.74 -7.54
CA SER A 8 9.52 -1.84 -6.12
C SER A 8 10.43 -0.71 -5.65
N SER A 9 11.17 -0.06 -6.56
CA SER A 9 11.98 1.12 -6.25
C SER A 9 11.17 2.41 -6.17
N SER A 10 9.90 2.40 -6.59
CA SER A 10 9.02 3.56 -6.45
C SER A 10 8.66 3.80 -4.99
N HIS A 11 8.30 5.05 -4.68
CA HIS A 11 7.79 5.40 -3.37
C HIS A 11 6.36 4.88 -3.14
N VAL A 12 5.98 4.70 -1.87
CA VAL A 12 4.64 4.27 -1.48
C VAL A 12 3.53 5.21 -1.99
N SER A 13 3.81 6.50 -2.16
CA SER A 13 2.89 7.45 -2.80
C SER A 13 2.46 7.03 -4.21
N ALA A 14 3.32 6.37 -4.99
CA ALA A 14 2.92 5.84 -6.30
C ALA A 14 1.96 4.65 -6.18
N LEU A 15 2.09 3.85 -5.11
CA LEU A 15 1.14 2.77 -4.80
C LEU A 15 -0.21 3.37 -4.39
N GLU A 16 -0.19 4.42 -3.58
CA GLU A 16 -1.40 5.17 -3.20
C GLU A 16 -2.14 5.70 -4.43
N THR A 17 -1.46 6.42 -5.33
CA THR A 17 -2.08 6.91 -6.58
C THR A 17 -2.68 5.79 -7.41
N ALA A 18 -1.95 4.68 -7.57
CA ALA A 18 -2.46 3.54 -8.33
C ALA A 18 -3.69 2.88 -7.67
N ILE A 19 -3.77 2.88 -6.34
CA ILE A 19 -4.95 2.40 -5.61
C ILE A 19 -6.12 3.39 -5.77
N GLN A 20 -5.86 4.70 -5.65
CA GLN A 20 -6.86 5.76 -5.84
C GLN A 20 -7.50 5.70 -7.24
N ASP A 21 -6.68 5.58 -8.29
CA ASP A 21 -7.14 5.45 -9.68
C ASP A 21 -8.03 4.20 -9.87
N ARG A 22 -7.72 3.12 -9.15
CA ARG A 22 -8.49 1.87 -9.19
C ARG A 22 -9.80 1.95 -8.41
N LEU A 23 -9.81 2.64 -7.26
CA LEU A 23 -11.01 2.78 -6.44
C LEU A 23 -12.02 3.75 -7.07
N GLY A 24 -11.56 4.74 -7.83
CA GLY A 24 -12.42 5.73 -8.47
C GLY A 24 -13.11 6.66 -7.46
N PRO A 25 -14.04 7.51 -7.90
CA PRO A 25 -14.76 8.44 -7.02
C PRO A 25 -15.56 7.71 -5.91
N PRO A 26 -15.57 8.22 -4.66
CA PRO A 26 -14.93 9.47 -4.20
C PRO A 26 -13.46 9.32 -3.79
N PHE A 27 -12.92 8.11 -3.79
CA PHE A 27 -11.60 7.78 -3.23
C PHE A 27 -10.42 8.18 -4.13
N ASN A 28 -10.67 8.48 -5.40
CA ASN A 28 -9.64 8.88 -6.35
C ASN A 28 -8.92 10.21 -6.02
N ASN A 29 -9.47 10.99 -5.08
CA ASN A 29 -8.88 12.26 -4.63
C ASN A 29 -8.74 12.36 -3.10
N ILE A 30 -8.95 11.27 -2.37
CA ILE A 30 -8.87 11.26 -0.90
C ILE A 30 -7.54 10.63 -0.48
N PRO A 31 -6.73 11.28 0.38
CA PRO A 31 -5.51 10.68 0.90
C PRO A 31 -5.78 9.33 1.56
N LEU A 32 -4.91 8.35 1.33
CA LEU A 32 -5.02 7.01 1.87
C LEU A 32 -3.89 6.74 2.87
N ARG A 33 -4.23 6.08 3.97
CA ARG A 33 -3.24 5.45 4.84
C ARG A 33 -3.10 3.99 4.44
N ILE A 34 -1.91 3.61 4.01
CA ILE A 34 -1.59 2.24 3.65
C ILE A 34 -0.79 1.61 4.80
N CYS A 35 -1.26 0.47 5.29
CA CYS A 35 -0.59 -0.33 6.31
C CYS A 35 -0.25 -1.70 5.71
N GLN A 36 1.00 -2.15 5.89
CA GLN A 36 1.40 -3.51 5.59
C GLN A 36 1.12 -4.41 6.80
N ILE A 37 0.66 -5.63 6.56
CA ILE A 37 0.59 -6.68 7.58
C ILE A 37 1.69 -7.69 7.27
N HIS A 38 2.60 -7.89 8.23
CA HIS A 38 3.63 -8.90 8.08
C HIS A 38 3.01 -10.31 8.04
N PRO A 39 3.48 -11.22 7.17
CA PRO A 39 2.96 -12.58 7.08
C PRO A 39 3.05 -13.29 8.44
N GLY A 40 1.94 -13.89 8.87
CA GLY A 40 1.85 -14.51 10.20
C GLY A 40 1.69 -13.53 11.37
N SER A 41 1.51 -12.25 11.12
CA SER A 41 1.22 -11.21 12.12
C SER A 41 -0.17 -10.61 11.95
N VAL A 42 -0.68 -9.98 13.00
CA VAL A 42 -1.88 -9.12 12.99
C VAL A 42 -1.53 -7.64 13.19
N VAL A 43 -0.25 -7.33 13.36
CA VAL A 43 0.21 -5.96 13.58
C VAL A 43 0.25 -5.21 12.27
N GLU A 44 -0.49 -4.10 12.22
CA GLU A 44 -0.44 -3.15 11.13
C GLU A 44 0.83 -2.30 11.22
N ARG A 45 1.60 -2.28 10.13
CA ARG A 45 2.76 -1.41 9.96
C ARG A 45 2.43 -0.31 8.96
N PRO A 46 2.20 0.93 9.40
CA PRO A 46 1.98 2.06 8.49
C PRO A 46 3.15 2.23 7.53
N MET A 47 2.84 2.47 6.26
CA MET A 47 3.81 2.71 5.22
C MET A 47 3.97 4.22 5.00
N ASP A 48 5.21 4.70 5.01
CA ASP A 48 5.53 6.10 4.78
C ASP A 48 5.48 6.42 3.26
N PRO A 49 4.71 7.43 2.82
CA PRO A 49 4.54 7.76 1.39
C PRO A 49 5.83 8.12 0.63
N GLN A 50 6.87 8.58 1.32
CA GLN A 50 8.16 8.98 0.77
C GLN A 50 9.22 7.87 0.85
N THR A 51 8.88 6.71 1.42
CA THR A 51 9.79 5.57 1.50
C THR A 51 9.60 4.64 0.29
N PRO A 52 10.66 4.01 -0.25
CA PRO A 52 10.54 3.01 -1.30
C PRO A 52 9.68 1.81 -0.87
N ILE A 53 8.88 1.28 -1.80
CA ILE A 53 8.00 0.13 -1.58
C ILE A 53 8.81 -1.10 -1.11
N SER A 54 10.00 -1.32 -1.68
CA SER A 54 10.90 -2.41 -1.32
C SER A 54 11.28 -2.45 0.17
N SER A 55 11.25 -1.31 0.87
CA SER A 55 11.55 -1.26 2.32
C SER A 55 10.48 -1.93 3.19
N PHE A 56 9.28 -2.15 2.65
CA PHE A 56 8.16 -2.80 3.34
C PHE A 56 7.91 -4.24 2.87
N PHE A 57 8.41 -4.59 1.69
CA PHE A 57 8.26 -5.92 1.07
C PHE A 57 9.62 -6.51 0.71
N PRO A 58 10.46 -6.88 1.71
CA PRO A 58 11.77 -7.43 1.44
C PRO A 58 11.66 -8.84 0.84
N GLU A 59 12.46 -9.12 -0.18
CA GLU A 59 12.51 -10.43 -0.85
C GLU A 59 12.86 -11.57 0.13
N GLU A 60 13.60 -11.26 1.19
CA GLU A 60 14.04 -12.19 2.23
C GLU A 60 12.92 -12.69 3.15
N ALA A 61 11.72 -12.09 3.10
CA ALA A 61 10.62 -12.43 4.00
C ALA A 61 10.04 -13.85 3.81
N LYS A 62 10.51 -14.61 2.80
CA LYS A 62 10.02 -15.97 2.48
C LYS A 62 8.50 -16.07 2.40
N ALA A 63 7.85 -15.01 1.96
CA ALA A 63 6.42 -14.93 1.85
C ALA A 63 6.00 -14.80 0.39
N ASP A 64 5.06 -15.63 -0.04
CA ASP A 64 4.52 -15.58 -1.40
C ASP A 64 3.69 -14.32 -1.65
N SER A 65 3.15 -13.73 -0.58
CA SER A 65 2.36 -12.49 -0.64
C SER A 65 2.33 -11.78 0.70
N PHE A 66 1.99 -10.49 0.63
CA PHE A 66 1.74 -9.64 1.78
C PHE A 66 0.34 -9.05 1.68
N ASN A 67 -0.32 -8.90 2.83
CA ASN A 67 -1.57 -8.17 2.90
C ASN A 67 -1.29 -6.70 3.19
N ILE A 68 -2.07 -5.83 2.58
CA ILE A 68 -2.14 -4.41 2.93
C ILE A 68 -3.56 -4.06 3.37
N LEU A 69 -3.66 -3.17 4.34
CA LEU A 69 -4.90 -2.48 4.69
C LEU A 69 -4.81 -1.04 4.19
N VAL A 70 -5.93 -0.56 3.65
CA VAL A 70 -6.02 0.78 3.05
C VAL A 70 -7.19 1.48 3.71
N TYR A 71 -6.90 2.60 4.37
CA TYR A 71 -7.90 3.44 5.02
C TYR A 71 -8.00 4.78 4.29
N SER A 72 -9.21 5.21 3.97
CA SER A 72 -9.43 6.59 3.53
C SER A 72 -9.25 7.53 4.70
N LEU A 73 -8.42 8.57 4.54
CA LEU A 73 -8.24 9.63 5.52
C LEU A 73 -9.23 10.79 5.34
N SER A 74 -10.36 10.52 4.68
CA SER A 74 -11.48 11.46 4.61
C SER A 74 -11.81 11.97 6.01
N GLN A 75 -11.77 13.29 6.17
CA GLN A 75 -12.00 13.98 7.45
C GLN A 75 -13.32 13.51 8.06
N LEU A 76 -13.26 13.20 9.36
CA LEU A 76 -14.43 13.22 10.25
C LEU A 76 -15.17 14.56 10.13
#